data_AF-A0A8T3RSH4-F1
#
_entry.id   AF-A0A8T3RSH4-F1
#
_cell.length_a   1.000
_cell.length_b   1.000
_cell.length_c   1.000
_cell.angle_alpha   90.00
_cell.angle_beta   90.00
_cell.angle_gamma   90.00
#
_symmetry.space_group_name_H-M   'P 1'
#
loop_
_entity.id
_entity.type
_entity.pdbx_description
1 polymer ?
#
loop_
_entity_poly.entity_id
_entity_poly.type
_entity_poly.pdbx_seq_one_letter_code
_entity_poly.pdbx_strand_id
1 'polypeptide(L)'
;MSRRLAALFTPERSSRLRPASTSAILLMTINGLLSTSGAATEEPEIAPHLCESLADTEIAKGATVGEILIDNQNIFDLSDPRENNRFYRLANRLHVRTRPAIIRSQLLFEPGDPYSKRLLEESERILRRNGYLYDSRICPVRYADGVVDIAVVTRDVWTLTPDIGFTREGGENTSRIGLEEANLLGTGISIGAVRDVDVDRTTTSFLYSDPHVAGSWVSLSASVRDSSDGNSFGLDLRRPFFSLDARRAAGFTFLDEDRVDPLYDRGDEIEEFRHELGFAKAFVGMSGGLEDGWVRRWTFGMARETDRFFFTPSDTPATVLPED
;
A
#
# COMPACT_ATOMS: atom_id res chain seq x y z
N MET A 1 -31.33 1.04 -16.62
CA MET A 1 -31.09 2.14 -15.64
C MET A 1 -31.44 1.68 -14.21
N SER A 2 -30.74 0.66 -13.73
CA SER A 2 -30.91 0.13 -12.37
C SER A 2 -30.21 1.06 -11.38
N ARG A 3 -30.97 1.69 -10.47
CA ARG A 3 -30.40 2.50 -9.38
C ARG A 3 -30.40 1.67 -8.11
N ARG A 4 -29.30 1.00 -7.80
CA ARG A 4 -29.12 0.36 -6.48
C ARG A 4 -28.46 1.35 -5.53
N LEU A 5 -29.29 2.03 -4.72
CA LEU A 5 -28.81 2.69 -3.49
C LEU A 5 -28.76 1.62 -2.39
N ALA A 6 -27.57 1.10 -2.11
CA ALA A 6 -27.35 0.24 -0.96
C ALA A 6 -26.72 1.06 0.18
N ALA A 7 -27.48 1.27 1.25
CA ALA A 7 -26.92 1.66 2.54
C ALA A 7 -26.30 0.41 3.18
N LEU A 8 -24.99 0.23 3.03
CA LEU A 8 -24.29 -0.88 3.65
C LEU A 8 -24.02 -0.55 5.12
N PHE A 9 -24.79 -1.17 6.01
CA PHE A 9 -24.54 -1.21 7.44
C PHE A 9 -23.80 -2.51 7.74
N THR A 10 -22.47 -2.46 7.89
CA THR A 10 -21.67 -3.65 8.20
C THR A 10 -21.16 -3.54 9.64
N PRO A 11 -21.79 -4.20 10.62
CA PRO A 11 -21.16 -4.43 11.91
C PRO A 11 -20.13 -5.55 11.73
N GLU A 12 -18.85 -5.22 11.85
CA GLU A 12 -17.79 -6.21 11.76
C GLU A 12 -17.79 -7.08 13.04
N ARG A 13 -18.38 -8.28 12.94
CA ARG A 13 -18.25 -9.36 13.93
C ARG A 13 -17.63 -10.57 13.24
N SER A 14 -16.57 -11.10 13.83
CA SER A 14 -15.83 -12.25 13.32
C SER A 14 -16.64 -13.55 13.41
N SER A 15 -16.79 -14.28 12.30
CA SER A 15 -17.05 -15.74 12.34
C SER A 15 -16.78 -16.48 11.02
N ARG A 16 -15.89 -17.47 11.14
CA ARG A 16 -15.64 -18.73 10.40
C ARG A 16 -16.23 -18.91 8.99
N LEU A 17 -15.30 -19.11 8.06
CA LEU A 17 -15.46 -19.57 6.68
C LEU A 17 -16.01 -21.00 6.57
N ARG A 18 -16.95 -21.20 5.64
CA ARG A 18 -17.21 -22.47 4.93
C ARG A 18 -17.61 -22.18 3.47
N PRO A 19 -17.40 -23.14 2.55
CA PRO A 19 -16.81 -22.85 1.24
C PRO A 19 -17.85 -22.70 0.13
N ALA A 20 -17.54 -21.85 -0.84
CA ALA A 20 -18.17 -21.88 -2.16
C ALA A 20 -17.17 -22.45 -3.18
N SER A 21 -17.72 -23.20 -4.11
CA SER A 21 -17.11 -24.15 -5.04
C SER A 21 -15.92 -23.65 -5.85
N THR A 22 -14.91 -24.50 -5.84
CA THR A 22 -13.62 -24.47 -6.50
C THR A 22 -13.75 -24.74 -8.01
N SER A 23 -13.23 -23.83 -8.84
CA SER A 23 -12.67 -24.17 -10.16
C SER A 23 -11.19 -23.82 -10.10
N ALA A 24 -10.38 -24.86 -9.91
CA ALA A 24 -8.94 -24.74 -9.80
C ALA A 24 -8.33 -24.74 -11.22
N ILE A 25 -7.80 -23.60 -11.64
CA ILE A 25 -6.84 -23.53 -12.75
C ILE A 25 -5.46 -23.78 -12.14
N LEU A 26 -4.88 -24.92 -12.52
CA LEU A 26 -3.56 -25.38 -12.09
C LEU A 26 -2.48 -24.62 -12.87
N LEU A 27 -2.06 -23.46 -12.38
CA LEU A 27 -0.81 -22.83 -12.82
C LEU A 27 0.38 -23.56 -12.20
N MET A 28 1.02 -24.43 -12.97
CA MET A 28 2.35 -24.97 -12.62
C MET A 28 3.40 -23.87 -12.84
N THR A 29 3.67 -23.10 -11.80
CA THR A 29 4.90 -22.29 -11.74
C THR A 29 6.07 -23.23 -11.47
N ILE A 30 6.93 -23.44 -12.46
CA ILE A 30 8.25 -24.05 -12.23
C ILE A 30 9.11 -22.98 -11.56
N ASN A 31 8.98 -22.86 -10.24
CA ASN A 31 9.98 -22.20 -9.41
C ASN A 31 11.20 -23.12 -9.34
N GLY A 32 12.22 -22.80 -10.13
CA GLY A 32 13.56 -23.37 -9.97
C GLY A 32 14.15 -22.93 -8.64
N LEU A 33 13.86 -23.68 -7.57
CA LEU A 33 14.45 -23.51 -6.26
C LEU A 33 15.88 -24.09 -6.30
N LEU A 34 16.87 -23.25 -6.62
CA LEU A 34 18.25 -23.56 -6.26
C LEU A 34 18.38 -23.40 -4.73
N SER A 35 18.15 -24.48 -3.99
CA SER A 35 18.50 -24.54 -2.57
C SER A 35 20.02 -24.66 -2.42
N THR A 36 20.71 -23.52 -2.38
CA THR A 36 22.02 -23.46 -1.75
C THR A 36 21.81 -23.28 -0.25
N SER A 37 21.94 -24.38 0.48
CA SER A 37 22.20 -24.36 1.93
C SER A 37 23.46 -23.56 2.19
N GLY A 38 23.32 -22.42 2.88
CA GLY A 38 24.45 -21.59 3.27
C GLY A 38 24.00 -20.53 4.26
N ALA A 39 24.37 -20.75 5.53
CA ALA A 39 24.42 -19.82 6.65
C ALA A 39 23.22 -18.86 6.84
N ALA A 40 22.58 -18.94 8.03
CA ALA A 40 21.82 -17.83 8.56
C ALA A 40 22.73 -16.59 8.61
N THR A 41 22.64 -15.74 7.61
CA THR A 41 23.12 -14.37 7.66
C THR A 41 22.25 -13.68 8.69
N GLU A 42 22.82 -13.29 9.83
CA GLU A 42 22.26 -12.24 10.68
C GLU A 42 21.80 -11.12 9.76
N GLU A 43 20.48 -10.89 9.69
CA GLU A 43 19.95 -9.70 9.04
C GLU A 43 20.61 -8.50 9.70
N PRO A 44 21.07 -7.51 8.92
CA PRO A 44 21.76 -6.36 9.47
C PRO A 44 20.74 -5.51 10.24
N GLU A 45 20.59 -5.83 11.52
CA GLU A 45 19.81 -5.10 12.50
C GLU A 45 20.29 -3.65 12.51
N ILE A 46 19.36 -2.69 12.50
CA ILE A 46 19.66 -1.28 12.73
C ILE A 46 20.59 -1.21 13.93
N ALA A 47 21.82 -0.68 13.76
CA ALA A 47 22.80 -0.56 14.84
C ALA A 47 22.12 0.10 16.06
N PRO A 48 21.74 -0.65 17.11
CA PRO A 48 20.75 -0.20 18.09
C PRO A 48 21.31 0.80 19.10
N HIS A 49 22.53 1.29 18.90
CA HIS A 49 23.27 2.12 19.86
C HIS A 49 22.50 3.34 20.38
N LEU A 50 21.55 3.90 19.61
CA LEU A 50 20.65 4.96 20.10
C LEU A 50 19.58 4.43 21.07
N CYS A 51 19.01 3.26 20.79
CA CYS A 51 17.92 2.64 21.56
C CYS A 51 18.37 1.74 22.72
N GLU A 52 19.67 1.62 22.98
CA GLU A 52 20.22 0.87 24.12
C GLU A 52 20.30 1.70 25.41
N SER A 53 20.02 3.01 25.36
CA SER A 53 20.46 3.96 26.38
C SER A 53 19.49 4.20 27.54
N LEU A 54 18.17 4.05 27.35
CA LEU A 54 17.18 4.29 28.41
C LEU A 54 16.05 3.26 28.39
N ALA A 55 15.78 2.66 29.55
CA ALA A 55 14.62 1.82 29.74
C ALA A 55 13.39 2.67 30.09
N ASP A 56 12.22 2.36 29.51
CA ASP A 56 10.97 3.09 29.76
C ASP A 56 10.58 3.15 31.25
N THR A 57 11.08 2.22 32.07
CA THR A 57 10.85 2.17 33.52
C THR A 57 11.44 3.36 34.28
N GLU A 58 12.34 4.12 33.66
CA GLU A 58 13.02 5.27 34.28
C GLU A 58 12.27 6.59 34.05
N ILE A 59 11.22 6.60 33.22
CA ILE A 59 10.45 7.79 32.85
C ILE A 59 9.30 8.00 33.86
N ALA A 60 9.25 9.18 34.47
CA ALA A 60 8.20 9.49 35.44
C ALA A 60 6.81 9.63 34.78
N LYS A 61 5.77 9.28 35.54
CA LYS A 61 4.39 9.51 35.13
C LYS A 61 4.14 11.00 34.91
N GLY A 62 3.57 11.35 33.76
CA GLY A 62 3.29 12.74 33.38
C GLY A 62 4.44 13.46 32.70
N ALA A 63 5.52 12.76 32.35
CA ALA A 63 6.55 13.31 31.48
C ALA A 63 5.97 13.74 30.12
N THR A 64 6.60 14.72 29.49
CA THR A 64 6.24 15.21 28.17
C THR A 64 7.31 14.86 27.14
N VAL A 65 6.89 14.75 25.88
CA VAL A 65 7.81 14.57 24.76
C VAL A 65 8.61 15.85 24.53
N GLY A 66 9.93 15.71 24.47
CA GLY A 66 10.87 16.78 24.16
C GLY A 66 11.25 16.78 22.68
N GLU A 67 12.55 16.76 22.41
CA GLU A 67 13.06 16.70 21.05
C GLU A 67 12.84 15.32 20.42
N ILE A 68 12.48 15.32 19.13
CA ILE A 68 12.39 14.10 18.32
C ILE A 68 13.55 14.12 17.31
N LEU A 69 14.54 13.28 17.58
CA LEU A 69 15.73 13.08 16.76
C LEU A 69 15.44 12.01 15.71
N ILE A 70 15.51 12.37 14.42
CA ILE A 70 15.25 11.43 13.33
C ILE A 70 16.59 11.07 12.67
N ASP A 71 17.02 9.83 12.85
CA ASP A 71 18.16 9.25 12.14
C ASP A 71 17.66 8.36 11.00
N ASN A 72 17.68 8.89 9.77
CA ASN A 72 17.35 8.10 8.59
C ASN A 72 18.62 7.59 7.89
N GLN A 73 18.86 6.30 8.06
CA GLN A 73 19.98 5.56 7.50
C GLN A 73 19.72 5.19 6.04
N ASN A 74 20.81 5.07 5.28
CA ASN A 74 20.75 4.66 3.87
C ASN A 74 20.53 3.13 3.77
N ILE A 75 20.39 2.63 2.54
CA ILE A 75 20.13 1.21 2.27
C ILE A 75 21.24 0.33 2.85
N PHE A 76 22.50 0.74 2.67
CA PHE A 76 23.67 0.03 3.19
C PHE A 76 24.44 0.87 4.21
N ASP A 77 24.89 0.26 5.29
CA ASP A 77 25.80 0.84 6.26
C ASP A 77 27.25 0.66 5.80
N LEU A 78 27.87 1.74 5.33
CA LEU A 78 29.26 1.72 4.89
C LEU A 78 30.27 1.59 6.05
N SER A 79 29.81 1.65 7.31
CA SER A 79 30.63 1.37 8.49
C SER A 79 30.90 -0.13 8.66
N ASP A 80 29.98 -0.99 8.23
CA ASP A 80 30.16 -2.44 8.19
C ASP A 80 31.03 -2.83 6.97
N PRO A 81 32.21 -3.47 7.17
CA PRO A 81 33.03 -3.96 6.07
C PRO A 81 32.28 -4.88 5.09
N ARG A 82 31.24 -5.60 5.54
CA ARG A 82 30.40 -6.48 4.72
C ARG A 82 29.50 -5.71 3.75
N GLU A 83 29.16 -4.47 4.09
CA GLU A 83 28.28 -3.58 3.32
C GLU A 83 29.04 -2.43 2.64
N ASN A 84 30.38 -2.52 2.56
CA ASN A 84 31.24 -1.44 2.08
C ASN A 84 31.99 -1.75 0.76
N ASN A 85 31.29 -2.31 -0.24
CA ASN A 85 31.85 -2.55 -1.57
C ASN A 85 31.47 -1.46 -2.60
N ARG A 86 32.04 -1.51 -3.81
CA ARG A 86 31.78 -0.50 -4.86
C ARG A 86 30.32 -0.44 -5.30
N PHE A 87 29.60 -1.58 -5.28
CA PHE A 87 28.20 -1.66 -5.65
C PHE A 87 27.32 -0.98 -4.60
N TYR A 88 27.50 -1.28 -3.31
CA TYR A 88 26.76 -0.66 -2.21
C TYR A 88 26.99 0.86 -2.12
N ARG A 89 28.24 1.31 -2.33
CA ARG A 89 28.55 2.75 -2.42
C ARG A 89 27.85 3.44 -3.60
N LEU A 90 27.70 2.75 -4.73
CA LEU A 90 26.97 3.28 -5.88
C LEU A 90 25.47 3.33 -5.61
N ALA A 91 24.90 2.25 -5.05
CA ALA A 91 23.50 2.20 -4.65
C ALA A 91 23.17 3.34 -3.69
N ASN A 92 23.94 3.51 -2.61
CA ASN A 92 23.77 4.62 -1.65
C ASN A 92 23.92 6.01 -2.26
N ARG A 93 24.69 6.16 -3.35
CA ARG A 93 24.87 7.44 -4.05
C ARG A 93 23.68 7.77 -4.95
N LEU A 94 23.08 6.74 -5.56
CA LEU A 94 21.92 6.89 -6.44
C LEU A 94 20.62 6.97 -5.64
N HIS A 95 20.57 6.33 -4.47
CA HIS A 95 19.40 6.34 -3.60
C HIS A 95 19.13 7.73 -3.03
N VAL A 96 17.88 8.17 -3.14
CA VAL A 96 17.40 9.37 -2.47
C VAL A 96 16.74 8.95 -1.17
N ARG A 97 17.35 9.32 -0.04
CA ARG A 97 16.83 8.97 1.28
C ARG A 97 15.46 9.58 1.56
N THR A 98 14.64 8.85 2.30
CA THR A 98 13.36 9.34 2.83
C THR A 98 13.57 10.61 3.64
N ARG A 99 12.75 11.62 3.40
CA ARG A 99 12.87 12.92 4.07
C ARG A 99 12.45 12.78 5.54
N PRO A 100 13.19 13.38 6.50
CA PRO A 100 12.81 13.35 7.91
C PRO A 100 11.40 13.90 8.19
N ALA A 101 10.93 14.86 7.39
CA ALA A 101 9.58 15.39 7.50
C ALA A 101 8.49 14.34 7.23
N ILE A 102 8.75 13.39 6.30
CA ILE A 102 7.82 12.30 5.97
C ILE A 102 7.78 11.25 7.09
N ILE A 103 8.93 10.98 7.72
CA ILE A 103 8.98 10.12 8.91
C ILE A 103 8.22 10.80 10.06
N ARG A 104 8.46 12.10 10.27
CA ARG A 104 7.81 12.89 11.34
C ARG A 104 6.30 12.94 11.19
N SER A 105 5.76 13.12 9.98
CA SER A 105 4.31 13.19 9.74
C SER A 105 3.56 11.89 10.06
N GLN A 106 4.29 10.80 10.26
CA GLN A 106 3.76 9.47 10.57
C GLN A 106 3.85 9.11 12.05
N LEU A 107 4.37 10.03 12.88
CA LEU A 107 4.37 9.87 14.33
C LEU A 107 3.02 10.29 14.90
N LEU A 108 2.57 9.57 15.93
CA LEU A 108 1.31 9.85 16.64
C LEU A 108 1.47 10.84 17.80
N PHE A 109 2.63 11.47 17.90
CA PHE A 109 3.01 12.37 18.97
C PHE A 109 3.91 13.48 18.43
N GLU A 110 3.84 14.64 19.07
CA GLU A 110 4.64 15.82 18.78
C GLU A 110 5.38 16.31 20.05
N PRO A 111 6.44 17.14 19.91
CA PRO A 111 7.04 17.81 21.05
C PRO A 111 6.00 18.57 21.88
N GLY A 112 5.99 18.33 23.18
CA GLY A 112 5.03 18.89 24.13
C GLY A 112 3.89 17.95 24.52
N ASP A 113 3.65 16.88 23.76
CA ASP A 113 2.61 15.90 24.10
C ASP A 113 2.95 15.10 25.36
N PRO A 114 1.96 14.54 26.08
CA PRO A 114 2.22 13.59 27.15
C PRO A 114 2.96 12.36 26.61
N TYR A 115 4.06 11.98 27.28
CA TYR A 115 4.80 10.77 26.93
C TYR A 115 3.91 9.53 27.08
N SER A 116 3.87 8.70 26.04
CA SER A 116 3.08 7.48 26.00
C SER A 116 3.83 6.41 25.22
N LYS A 117 4.40 5.43 25.93
CA LYS A 117 5.05 4.25 25.33
C LYS A 117 4.19 3.59 24.26
N ARG A 118 2.88 3.48 24.51
CA ARG A 118 1.91 2.92 23.54
C ARG A 118 1.89 3.70 22.23
N LEU A 119 1.98 5.04 22.27
CA LEU A 119 2.01 5.85 21.05
C LEU A 119 3.35 5.70 20.30
N LEU A 120 4.46 5.50 21.01
CA LEU A 120 5.75 5.19 20.39
C LEU A 120 5.67 3.83 19.65
N GLU A 121 5.23 2.78 20.34
CA GLU A 121 5.07 1.44 19.76
C GLU A 121 4.10 1.44 18.56
N GLU A 122 3.01 2.20 18.67
CA GLU A 122 2.03 2.31 17.59
C GLU A 122 2.58 3.10 16.39
N SER A 123 3.36 4.16 16.63
CA SER A 123 4.05 4.92 15.57
C SER A 123 5.12 4.07 14.89
N GLU A 124 5.87 3.27 15.64
CA GLU A 124 6.85 2.32 15.11
C GLU A 124 6.16 1.28 14.20
N ARG A 125 5.03 0.72 14.64
CA ARG A 125 4.22 -0.19 13.81
C ARG A 125 3.70 0.50 12.54
N ILE A 126 3.36 1.79 12.59
CA ILE A 126 2.96 2.55 11.40
C ILE A 126 4.14 2.69 10.44
N LEU A 127 5.32 3.09 10.93
CA LEU A 127 6.53 3.23 10.13
C LEU A 127 6.93 1.91 9.45
N ARG A 128 6.93 0.78 10.18
CA ARG A 128 7.23 -0.56 9.64
C ARG A 128 6.28 -1.05 8.54
N ARG A 129 5.09 -0.45 8.39
CA ARG A 129 4.16 -0.80 7.30
C ARG A 129 4.50 -0.14 5.98
N ASN A 130 5.43 0.81 5.96
CA ASN A 130 5.85 1.47 4.73
C ASN A 130 6.86 0.61 4.00
N GLY A 131 6.56 0.24 2.75
CA GLY A 131 7.45 -0.59 1.93
C GLY A 131 8.78 0.06 1.55
N TYR A 132 8.97 1.37 1.80
CA TYR A 132 10.22 2.08 1.58
C TYR A 132 11.15 2.11 2.80
N LEU A 133 10.72 1.56 3.95
CA LEU A 133 11.54 1.37 5.15
C LEU A 133 11.75 -0.12 5.41
N TYR A 134 13.01 -0.53 5.60
CA TYR A 134 13.39 -1.90 5.94
C TYR A 134 13.02 -2.21 7.40
N ASP A 135 13.45 -1.34 8.31
CA ASP A 135 13.12 -1.39 9.73
C ASP A 135 13.00 0.04 10.28
N SER A 136 12.33 0.14 11.43
CA SER A 136 12.18 1.37 12.19
C SER A 136 12.15 1.06 13.67
N ARG A 137 12.82 1.88 14.47
CA ARG A 137 12.80 1.81 15.93
C ARG A 137 12.55 3.18 16.54
N ILE A 138 11.71 3.23 17.57
CA ILE A 138 11.42 4.45 18.32
C ILE A 138 11.71 4.20 19.79
N CYS A 139 12.58 5.02 20.38
CA CYS A 139 13.05 4.81 21.75
C CYS A 139 13.34 6.14 22.47
N PRO A 140 13.13 6.20 23.79
CA PRO A 140 13.61 7.32 24.59
C PRO A 140 15.14 7.31 24.64
N VAL A 141 15.77 8.48 24.59
CA VAL A 141 17.25 8.61 24.60
C VAL A 141 17.77 9.60 25.64
N ARG A 142 16.93 10.51 26.11
CA ARG A 142 17.25 11.40 27.22
C ARG A 142 16.00 11.65 28.06
N TYR A 143 16.14 11.62 29.38
CA TYR A 143 15.09 12.06 30.29
C TYR A 143 15.68 13.04 31.32
N ALA A 144 15.17 14.27 31.34
CA ALA A 144 15.57 15.30 32.30
C ALA A 144 14.42 16.29 32.53
N ASP A 145 14.25 16.73 33.78
CA ASP A 145 13.27 17.77 34.15
C ASP A 145 11.82 17.48 33.70
N GLY A 146 11.42 16.20 33.67
CA GLY A 146 10.09 15.78 33.22
C GLY A 146 9.92 15.74 31.69
N VAL A 147 10.99 15.97 30.92
CA VAL A 147 10.98 15.97 29.45
C VAL A 147 11.78 14.77 28.92
N VAL A 148 11.20 14.03 27.98
CA VAL A 148 11.79 12.85 27.34
C VAL A 148 12.10 13.15 25.88
N ASP A 149 13.38 13.13 25.49
CA ASP A 149 13.74 13.14 24.08
C ASP A 149 13.66 11.73 23.49
N ILE A 150 13.22 11.66 22.23
CA ILE A 150 12.93 10.42 21.53
C ILE A 150 13.79 10.35 20.27
N ALA A 151 14.46 9.22 20.06
CA ALA A 151 15.08 8.90 18.79
C ALA A 151 14.13 8.04 17.94
N VAL A 152 14.07 8.37 16.65
CA VAL A 152 13.41 7.61 15.60
C VAL A 152 14.48 7.22 14.61
N VAL A 153 14.85 5.94 14.62
CA VAL A 153 15.89 5.39 13.73
C VAL A 153 15.21 4.57 12.65
N THR A 154 15.47 4.89 11.39
CA THR A 154 14.92 4.18 10.23
C THR A 154 16.02 3.78 9.28
N ARG A 155 15.81 2.68 8.55
CA ARG A 155 16.68 2.27 7.45
C ARG A 155 15.85 2.16 6.17
N ASP A 156 16.25 2.88 5.13
CA ASP A 156 15.55 2.81 3.84
C ASP A 156 15.84 1.49 3.10
N VAL A 157 14.93 1.12 2.19
CA VAL A 157 15.21 0.12 1.13
C VAL A 157 15.38 0.79 -0.23
N TRP A 158 15.92 0.03 -1.19
CA TRP A 158 15.85 0.41 -2.60
C TRP A 158 14.41 0.34 -3.11
N THR A 159 13.93 1.39 -3.79
CA THR A 159 12.51 1.54 -4.17
C THR A 159 12.24 1.62 -5.67
N LEU A 160 13.28 1.70 -6.51
CA LEU A 160 13.14 1.67 -7.96
C LEU A 160 13.13 0.21 -8.47
N THR A 161 11.96 -0.28 -8.82
CA THR A 161 11.74 -1.67 -9.20
C THR A 161 11.38 -1.78 -10.69
N PRO A 162 12.24 -2.39 -11.53
CA PRO A 162 11.83 -2.82 -12.85
C PRO A 162 10.95 -4.07 -12.75
N ASP A 163 9.90 -4.12 -13.57
CA ASP A 163 8.97 -5.24 -13.68
C ASP A 163 9.08 -5.84 -15.07
N ILE A 164 9.50 -7.10 -15.20
CA ILE A 164 9.66 -7.78 -16.49
C ILE A 164 9.13 -9.20 -16.34
N GLY A 165 8.15 -9.55 -17.16
CA GLY A 165 7.56 -10.89 -17.21
C GLY A 165 7.42 -11.37 -18.65
N PHE A 166 7.65 -12.65 -18.88
CA PHE A 166 7.33 -13.33 -20.13
C PHE A 166 6.85 -14.74 -19.81
N THR A 167 5.71 -15.13 -20.36
CA THR A 167 5.18 -16.50 -20.23
C THR A 167 4.70 -16.99 -21.59
N ARG A 168 4.85 -18.29 -21.82
CA ARG A 168 4.34 -18.96 -23.02
C ARG A 168 3.57 -20.21 -22.60
N GLU A 169 2.29 -20.25 -22.95
CA GLU A 169 1.40 -21.36 -22.64
C GLU A 169 0.49 -21.63 -23.83
N GLY A 170 0.27 -22.89 -24.20
CA GLY A 170 -0.66 -23.25 -25.27
C GLY A 170 -0.33 -22.75 -26.69
N GLY A 171 0.82 -22.12 -26.91
CA GLY A 171 1.15 -21.45 -28.19
C GLY A 171 1.03 -19.94 -28.13
N GLU A 172 0.39 -19.43 -27.09
CA GLU A 172 0.20 -18.01 -26.79
C GLU A 172 1.35 -17.44 -25.97
N ASN A 173 1.63 -16.15 -26.14
CA ASN A 173 2.69 -15.45 -25.42
C ASN A 173 2.10 -14.28 -24.64
N THR A 174 2.45 -14.19 -23.36
CA THR A 174 2.18 -13.01 -22.55
C THR A 174 3.49 -12.34 -22.16
N SER A 175 3.49 -11.01 -22.10
CA SER A 175 4.66 -10.23 -21.72
C SER A 175 4.27 -9.00 -20.91
N ARG A 176 5.08 -8.66 -19.92
CA ARG A 176 4.90 -7.52 -19.04
C ARG A 176 6.21 -6.76 -18.96
N ILE A 177 6.14 -5.44 -19.10
CA ILE A 177 7.25 -4.54 -18.86
C ILE A 177 6.77 -3.33 -18.08
N GLY A 178 7.42 -3.00 -16.99
CA GLY A 178 7.04 -1.89 -16.13
C GLY A 178 8.20 -1.35 -15.33
N LEU A 179 7.95 -0.20 -14.72
CA LEU A 179 8.85 0.46 -13.81
C LEU A 179 8.03 1.12 -12.70
N GLU A 180 8.40 0.86 -11.46
CA GLU A 180 7.82 1.47 -10.27
C GLU A 180 8.90 2.17 -9.45
N GLU A 181 8.59 3.36 -8.93
CA GLU A 181 9.37 4.05 -7.91
C GLU A 181 8.47 4.27 -6.69
N ALA A 182 8.73 3.57 -5.58
CA ALA A 182 7.87 3.57 -4.40
C ALA A 182 8.16 4.69 -3.38
N ASN A 183 9.22 5.48 -3.55
CA ASN A 183 9.61 6.57 -2.66
C ASN A 183 10.21 7.74 -3.45
N LEU A 184 9.45 8.25 -4.42
CA LEU A 184 9.89 9.28 -5.35
C LEU A 184 10.55 10.46 -4.61
N LEU A 185 11.85 10.66 -4.83
CA LEU A 185 12.63 11.74 -4.23
C LEU A 185 12.54 11.82 -2.69
N GLY A 186 12.36 10.68 -2.03
CA GLY A 186 12.25 10.57 -0.58
C GLY A 186 10.94 11.09 0.00
N THR A 187 9.87 11.20 -0.79
CA THR A 187 8.58 11.76 -0.37
C THR A 187 7.58 10.73 0.14
N GLY A 188 7.84 9.44 -0.03
CA GLY A 188 6.87 8.37 0.19
C GLY A 188 5.81 8.23 -0.92
N ILE A 189 5.86 9.06 -1.96
CA ILE A 189 4.99 8.96 -3.14
C ILE A 189 5.47 7.80 -4.02
N SER A 190 4.53 6.92 -4.40
CA SER A 190 4.75 5.89 -5.40
C SER A 190 4.21 6.31 -6.77
N ILE A 191 4.99 6.06 -7.82
CA ILE A 191 4.57 6.16 -9.21
C ILE A 191 4.93 4.88 -9.96
N GLY A 192 4.06 4.45 -10.87
CA GLY A 192 4.28 3.27 -11.68
C GLY A 192 3.79 3.44 -13.11
N ALA A 193 4.51 2.84 -14.06
CA ALA A 193 4.07 2.67 -15.43
C ALA A 193 4.30 1.21 -15.83
N VAL A 194 3.25 0.55 -16.32
CA VAL A 194 3.29 -0.87 -16.70
C VAL A 194 2.61 -1.04 -18.05
N ARG A 195 3.25 -1.78 -18.94
CA ARG A 195 2.66 -2.29 -20.16
C ARG A 195 2.58 -3.81 -20.12
N ASP A 196 1.38 -4.31 -20.27
CA ASP A 196 1.02 -5.72 -20.25
C ASP A 196 0.47 -6.10 -21.63
N VAL A 197 0.93 -7.21 -22.17
CA VAL A 197 0.46 -7.80 -23.42
C VAL A 197 0.09 -9.23 -23.08
N ASP A 198 -1.19 -9.53 -23.09
CA ASP A 198 -1.71 -10.88 -22.98
C ASP A 198 -2.37 -11.30 -24.31
N VAL A 199 -3.10 -12.42 -24.29
CA VAL A 199 -3.73 -13.01 -25.48
C VAL A 199 -4.90 -12.16 -25.98
N ASP A 200 -5.62 -11.53 -25.05
CA ASP A 200 -6.89 -10.87 -25.32
C ASP A 200 -6.71 -9.35 -25.45
N ARG A 201 -5.71 -8.78 -24.76
CA ARG A 201 -5.53 -7.34 -24.64
C ARG A 201 -4.09 -6.91 -24.51
N THR A 202 -3.84 -5.70 -25.00
CA THR A 202 -2.64 -4.93 -24.67
C THR A 202 -3.04 -3.74 -23.80
N THR A 203 -2.45 -3.63 -22.62
CA THR A 203 -2.79 -2.65 -21.60
C THR A 203 -1.59 -1.81 -21.20
N THR A 204 -1.74 -0.49 -21.16
CA THR A 204 -0.80 0.45 -20.55
C THR A 204 -1.45 1.06 -19.32
N SER A 205 -0.81 0.95 -18.17
CA SER A 205 -1.30 1.46 -16.88
C SER A 205 -0.33 2.46 -16.28
N PHE A 206 -0.86 3.56 -15.75
CA PHE A 206 -0.15 4.51 -14.92
C PHE A 206 -0.76 4.52 -13.53
N LEU A 207 0.09 4.45 -12.51
CA LEU A 207 -0.30 4.44 -11.10
C LEU A 207 0.38 5.59 -10.37
N TYR A 208 -0.37 6.24 -9.48
CA TYR A 208 0.10 7.25 -8.55
C TYR A 208 -0.47 6.96 -7.17
N SER A 209 0.36 7.04 -6.14
CA SER A 209 -0.09 6.90 -4.75
C SER A 209 0.71 7.79 -3.82
N ASP A 210 0.02 8.65 -3.06
CA ASP A 210 0.57 9.44 -1.98
C ASP A 210 -0.11 9.02 -0.66
N PRO A 211 0.58 8.28 0.23
CA PRO A 211 0.01 7.83 1.50
C PRO A 211 -0.25 8.94 2.51
N HIS A 212 0.41 10.10 2.36
CA HIS A 212 0.39 11.18 3.34
C HIS A 212 0.35 12.56 2.65
N VAL A 213 -0.73 12.83 1.92
CA VAL A 213 -0.91 14.06 1.15
C VAL A 213 -0.67 15.28 2.03
N ALA A 214 0.30 16.11 1.62
CA ALA A 214 0.75 17.29 2.34
C ALA A 214 1.18 17.03 3.80
N GLY A 215 1.68 15.84 4.10
CA GLY A 215 2.11 15.43 5.45
C GLY A 215 0.95 15.13 6.40
N SER A 216 -0.25 14.88 5.87
CA SER A 216 -1.43 14.51 6.67
C SER A 216 -1.68 13.01 6.66
N TRP A 217 -2.67 12.54 7.42
CA TRP A 217 -3.17 11.16 7.37
C TRP A 217 -4.13 10.90 6.21
N VAL A 218 -4.22 11.81 5.24
CA VAL A 218 -5.00 11.63 4.02
C VAL A 218 -4.12 10.95 2.98
N SER A 219 -4.58 9.83 2.44
CA SER A 219 -3.97 9.16 1.30
C SER A 219 -4.75 9.42 0.02
N LEU A 220 -4.04 9.50 -1.09
CA LEU A 220 -4.57 9.64 -2.44
C LEU A 220 -3.95 8.56 -3.33
N SER A 221 -4.78 7.81 -4.04
CA SER A 221 -4.35 6.90 -5.10
C SER A 221 -5.12 7.24 -6.38
N ALA A 222 -4.41 7.23 -7.51
CA ALA A 222 -4.99 7.44 -8.82
C ALA A 222 -4.41 6.44 -9.81
N SER A 223 -5.23 5.98 -10.75
CA SER A 223 -4.81 5.04 -11.78
C SER A 223 -5.49 5.37 -13.11
N VAL A 224 -4.72 5.29 -14.18
CA VAL A 224 -5.22 5.38 -15.55
C VAL A 224 -4.79 4.12 -16.27
N ARG A 225 -5.72 3.48 -16.97
CA ARG A 225 -5.48 2.31 -17.80
C ARG A 225 -6.01 2.59 -19.20
N ASP A 226 -5.18 2.32 -20.18
CA ASP A 226 -5.52 2.35 -21.60
C ASP A 226 -5.25 0.95 -22.16
N SER A 227 -6.30 0.29 -22.61
CA SER A 227 -6.28 -1.08 -23.12
C SER A 227 -6.78 -1.10 -24.57
N SER A 228 -6.36 -2.09 -25.36
CA SER A 228 -6.82 -2.24 -26.75
C SER A 228 -8.33 -2.41 -26.88
N ASP A 229 -8.98 -2.86 -25.81
CA ASP A 229 -10.40 -3.13 -25.68
C ASP A 229 -11.13 -2.10 -24.81
N GLY A 230 -10.46 -1.05 -24.30
CA GLY A 230 -11.11 -0.17 -23.34
C GLY A 230 -10.18 0.76 -22.55
N ASN A 231 -10.73 1.49 -21.59
CA ASN A 231 -9.96 2.33 -20.67
C ASN A 231 -10.58 2.31 -19.27
N SER A 232 -9.78 2.67 -18.26
CA SER A 232 -10.28 2.86 -16.90
C SER A 232 -9.59 3.99 -16.19
N PHE A 233 -10.34 4.78 -15.44
CA PHE A 233 -9.85 5.78 -14.51
C PHE A 233 -10.31 5.46 -13.09
N GLY A 234 -9.35 5.38 -12.16
CA GLY A 234 -9.59 5.14 -10.75
C GLY A 234 -9.03 6.27 -9.89
N LEU A 235 -9.77 6.61 -8.83
CA LEU A 235 -9.37 7.58 -7.81
C LEU A 235 -9.83 7.11 -6.44
N ASP A 236 -8.93 7.09 -5.46
CA ASP A 236 -9.25 6.83 -4.06
C ASP A 236 -8.63 7.93 -3.18
N LEU A 237 -9.47 8.68 -2.48
CA LEU A 237 -9.05 9.70 -1.52
C LEU A 237 -9.62 9.32 -0.16
N ARG A 238 -8.76 9.06 0.83
CA ARG A 238 -9.22 8.59 2.14
C ARG A 238 -8.38 9.10 3.28
N ARG A 239 -9.02 9.33 4.42
CA ARG A 239 -8.40 9.45 5.73
C ARG A 239 -8.84 8.26 6.57
N PRO A 240 -8.01 7.20 6.73
CA PRO A 240 -8.40 6.02 7.47
C PRO A 240 -8.41 6.28 8.98
N PHE A 241 -8.85 5.29 9.75
CA PHE A 241 -8.51 5.21 11.17
C PHE A 241 -7.04 4.80 11.32
N PHE A 242 -6.15 5.77 11.17
CA PHE A 242 -4.69 5.57 11.13
C PHE A 242 -4.10 5.07 12.47
N SER A 243 -4.76 5.38 13.59
CA SER A 243 -4.40 4.89 14.92
C SER A 243 -5.59 4.29 15.68
N LEU A 244 -5.32 3.55 16.74
CA LEU A 244 -6.32 3.03 17.69
C LEU A 244 -7.17 4.16 18.27
N ASP A 245 -6.56 5.31 18.52
CA ASP A 245 -7.26 6.49 19.06
C ASP A 245 -7.87 7.41 17.99
N ALA A 246 -7.70 7.09 16.70
CA ALA A 246 -8.28 7.88 15.63
C ALA A 246 -9.81 7.92 15.75
N ARG A 247 -10.36 9.12 15.94
CA ARG A 247 -11.79 9.32 16.21
C ARG A 247 -12.66 9.44 14.97
N ARG A 248 -12.05 9.69 13.81
CA ARG A 248 -12.75 9.94 12.56
C ARG A 248 -12.05 9.24 11.41
N ALA A 249 -12.85 8.84 10.43
CA ALA A 249 -12.39 8.42 9.12
C ALA A 249 -13.31 9.00 8.05
N ALA A 250 -12.82 9.14 6.84
CA ALA A 250 -13.63 9.48 5.69
C ALA A 250 -12.96 8.95 4.43
N GLY A 251 -13.73 8.76 3.37
CA GLY A 251 -13.14 8.46 2.08
C GLY A 251 -14.12 8.55 0.94
N PHE A 252 -13.53 8.68 -0.23
CA PHE A 252 -14.19 8.75 -1.51
C PHE A 252 -13.42 7.87 -2.49
N THR A 253 -14.13 6.96 -3.16
CA THR A 253 -13.59 6.08 -4.18
C THR A 253 -14.41 6.29 -5.44
N PHE A 254 -13.75 6.42 -6.58
CA PHE A 254 -14.34 6.57 -7.89
C PHE A 254 -13.62 5.65 -8.88
N LEU A 255 -14.40 4.98 -9.72
CA LEU A 255 -13.93 4.17 -10.82
C LEU A 255 -14.87 4.42 -12.01
N ASP A 256 -14.28 4.69 -13.14
CA ASP A 256 -14.95 4.75 -14.44
C ASP A 256 -14.18 3.81 -15.36
N GLU A 257 -14.88 2.88 -15.98
CA GLU A 257 -14.28 1.82 -16.78
C GLU A 257 -15.16 1.54 -17.99
N ASP A 258 -14.52 1.44 -19.14
CA ASP A 258 -15.12 1.08 -20.41
C ASP A 258 -14.29 -0.04 -20.98
N ARG A 259 -14.90 -1.18 -21.30
CA ARG A 259 -14.19 -2.31 -21.91
C ARG A 259 -15.07 -3.14 -22.81
N VAL A 260 -14.44 -3.91 -23.68
CA VAL A 260 -15.08 -5.00 -24.41
C VAL A 260 -14.84 -6.30 -23.64
N ASP A 261 -15.91 -6.98 -23.28
CA ASP A 261 -15.88 -8.27 -22.60
C ASP A 261 -16.13 -9.38 -23.65
N PRO A 262 -15.14 -10.26 -23.93
CA PRO A 262 -15.32 -11.39 -24.82
C PRO A 262 -15.99 -12.58 -24.11
N LEU A 263 -16.83 -13.31 -24.83
CA LEU A 263 -17.46 -14.55 -24.40
C LEU A 263 -16.92 -15.72 -25.24
N TYR A 264 -16.40 -16.74 -24.54
CA TYR A 264 -15.84 -17.93 -25.18
C TYR A 264 -16.76 -19.14 -25.02
N ASP A 265 -16.91 -19.94 -26.09
CA ASP A 265 -17.42 -21.31 -26.02
C ASP A 265 -16.39 -22.26 -26.61
N ARG A 266 -16.00 -23.28 -25.83
CA ARG A 266 -14.97 -24.27 -26.19
C ARG A 266 -13.62 -23.71 -26.67
N GLY A 267 -13.30 -22.48 -26.27
CA GLY A 267 -12.04 -21.80 -26.63
C GLY A 267 -12.12 -20.94 -27.89
N ASP A 268 -13.27 -20.93 -28.57
CA ASP A 268 -13.55 -19.98 -29.64
C ASP A 268 -14.32 -18.79 -29.07
N GLU A 269 -13.93 -17.58 -29.46
CA GLU A 269 -14.68 -16.36 -29.16
C GLU A 269 -15.97 -16.36 -29.98
N ILE A 270 -17.11 -16.32 -29.30
CA ILE A 270 -18.44 -16.43 -29.93
C ILE A 270 -19.20 -15.11 -29.93
N GLU A 271 -19.00 -14.28 -28.90
CA GLU A 271 -19.71 -13.03 -28.71
C GLU A 271 -18.85 -11.99 -27.99
N GLU A 272 -19.00 -10.73 -28.35
CA GLU A 272 -18.43 -9.60 -27.65
C GLU A 272 -19.48 -8.52 -27.38
N PHE A 273 -19.36 -7.88 -26.22
CA PHE A 273 -20.16 -6.71 -25.89
C PHE A 273 -19.32 -5.67 -25.17
N ARG A 274 -19.68 -4.39 -25.34
CA ARG A 274 -19.07 -3.29 -24.62
C ARG A 274 -19.77 -3.10 -23.29
N HIS A 275 -18.99 -2.88 -22.24
CA HIS A 275 -19.42 -2.74 -20.88
C HIS A 275 -18.84 -1.45 -20.28
N GLU A 276 -19.73 -0.51 -19.96
CA GLU A 276 -19.39 0.69 -19.21
C GLU A 276 -19.76 0.50 -17.74
N LEU A 277 -18.75 0.52 -16.86
CA LEU A 277 -18.87 0.42 -15.41
C LEU A 277 -18.52 1.76 -14.76
N GLY A 278 -19.44 2.27 -13.95
CA GLY A 278 -19.23 3.46 -13.13
C GLY A 278 -19.48 3.14 -11.66
N PHE A 279 -18.47 3.34 -10.82
CA PHE A 279 -18.56 3.11 -9.39
C PHE A 279 -18.13 4.36 -8.61
N ALA A 280 -18.95 4.78 -7.66
CA ALA A 280 -18.64 5.86 -6.74
C ALA A 280 -19.07 5.48 -5.33
N LYS A 281 -18.16 5.61 -4.36
CA LYS A 281 -18.42 5.35 -2.94
C LYS A 281 -17.93 6.50 -2.11
N ALA A 282 -18.76 6.94 -1.17
CA ALA A 282 -18.35 7.87 -0.13
C ALA A 282 -18.66 7.26 1.24
N PHE A 283 -17.78 7.46 2.21
CA PHE A 283 -18.03 7.04 3.58
C PHE A 283 -17.49 8.05 4.59
N VAL A 284 -18.09 8.02 5.77
CA VAL A 284 -17.62 8.66 6.99
C VAL A 284 -17.55 7.63 8.10
N GLY A 285 -16.62 7.80 9.02
CA GLY A 285 -16.42 6.94 10.17
C GLY A 285 -16.22 7.73 11.45
N MET A 286 -16.71 7.18 12.55
CA MET A 286 -16.56 7.73 13.89
C MET A 286 -16.10 6.65 14.87
N SER A 287 -15.34 7.05 15.88
CA SER A 287 -14.84 6.18 16.95
C SER A 287 -14.77 6.95 18.26
N GLY A 288 -15.00 6.26 19.38
CA GLY A 288 -14.75 6.82 20.71
C GLY A 288 -13.26 7.04 21.00
N GLY A 289 -12.39 6.36 20.25
CA GLY A 289 -10.96 6.23 20.54
C GLY A 289 -10.67 4.91 21.23
N LEU A 290 -9.50 4.82 21.85
CA LEU A 290 -9.11 3.65 22.64
C LEU A 290 -9.63 3.81 24.07
N GLU A 291 -10.51 2.90 24.51
CA GLU A 291 -11.09 2.86 25.84
C GLU A 291 -10.87 1.47 26.45
N ASP A 292 -10.17 1.39 27.59
CA ASP A 292 -9.89 0.14 28.32
C ASP A 292 -9.32 -1.01 27.45
N GLY A 293 -8.48 -0.67 26.48
CA GLY A 293 -7.88 -1.62 25.53
C GLY A 293 -8.77 -2.02 24.35
N TRP A 294 -9.97 -1.45 24.25
CA TRP A 294 -10.92 -1.70 23.16
C TRP A 294 -11.12 -0.46 22.30
N VAL A 295 -11.38 -0.69 21.01
CA VAL A 295 -11.74 0.37 20.06
C VAL A 295 -13.05 0.00 19.41
N ARG A 296 -14.00 0.94 19.37
CA ARG A 296 -15.27 0.79 18.65
C ARG A 296 -15.35 1.83 17.55
N ARG A 297 -15.46 1.35 16.31
CA ARG A 297 -15.57 2.17 15.09
C ARG A 297 -16.91 1.92 14.42
N TRP A 298 -17.59 2.98 14.04
CA TRP A 298 -18.78 2.95 13.21
C TRP A 298 -18.46 3.62 11.89
N THR A 299 -18.85 2.97 10.78
CA THR A 299 -18.69 3.51 9.43
C THR A 299 -20.05 3.54 8.75
N PHE A 300 -20.31 4.65 8.07
CA PHE A 300 -21.53 4.88 7.31
C PHE A 300 -21.12 5.34 5.92
N GLY A 301 -21.68 4.71 4.89
CA GLY A 301 -21.33 5.05 3.52
C GLY A 301 -22.46 4.80 2.55
N MET A 302 -22.32 5.39 1.38
CA MET A 302 -23.17 5.18 0.22
C MET A 302 -22.29 4.80 -0.96
N ALA A 303 -22.74 3.81 -1.71
CA ALA A 303 -22.13 3.43 -2.97
C ALA A 303 -23.19 3.55 -4.08
N ARG A 304 -22.74 3.93 -5.26
CA ARG A 304 -23.48 3.89 -6.51
C ARG A 304 -22.65 3.12 -7.50
N GLU A 305 -23.30 2.17 -8.15
CA GLU A 305 -22.76 1.35 -9.22
C GLU A 305 -23.69 1.51 -10.41
N THR A 306 -23.12 1.58 -11.60
CA THR A 306 -23.83 1.61 -12.86
C THR A 306 -23.12 0.73 -13.85
N ASP A 307 -23.84 -0.28 -14.33
CA ASP A 307 -23.43 -1.16 -15.39
C ASP A 307 -24.28 -0.84 -16.62
N ARG A 308 -23.64 -0.69 -17.77
CA ARG A 308 -24.34 -0.53 -19.05
C ARG A 308 -23.68 -1.40 -20.09
N PHE A 309 -24.49 -2.21 -20.74
CA PHE A 309 -24.06 -3.11 -21.80
C PHE A 309 -24.50 -2.55 -23.15
N PHE A 310 -23.61 -2.62 -24.12
CA PHE A 310 -23.85 -2.18 -25.49
C PHE A 310 -23.38 -3.25 -26.47
N PHE A 311 -24.07 -3.36 -27.60
CA PHE A 311 -23.55 -4.14 -28.72
C PHE A 311 -22.28 -3.45 -29.26
N THR A 312 -21.25 -4.25 -29.52
CA THR A 312 -20.03 -3.79 -30.17
C THR A 312 -20.14 -4.05 -31.68
N PRO A 313 -19.68 -3.14 -32.54
CA PRO A 313 -19.45 -3.45 -33.94
C PRO A 313 -18.19 -4.33 -34.08
N SER A 314 -18.29 -5.58 -33.63
CA SER A 314 -17.27 -6.62 -33.78
C SER A 314 -17.67 -7.63 -34.85
N ASP A 315 -16.76 -8.54 -35.18
CA ASP A 315 -17.05 -9.66 -36.10
C ASP A 315 -18.00 -10.70 -35.46
N THR A 316 -18.16 -10.64 -34.14
CA THR A 316 -18.92 -11.55 -33.26
C THR A 316 -19.79 -10.76 -32.27
N PRO A 317 -20.75 -9.92 -32.72
CA PRO A 317 -21.55 -9.13 -31.79
C PRO A 317 -22.43 -10.03 -30.93
N ALA A 318 -22.54 -9.74 -29.63
CA ALA A 318 -23.43 -10.48 -28.73
C ALA A 318 -24.87 -10.56 -29.27
N THR A 319 -25.53 -11.71 -29.11
CA THR A 319 -26.92 -11.90 -29.56
C THR A 319 -27.90 -11.36 -28.51
N VAL A 320 -27.51 -11.40 -27.24
CA VAL A 320 -28.29 -10.92 -26.09
C VAL A 320 -27.35 -10.24 -25.10
N LEU A 321 -27.68 -9.02 -24.68
CA LEU A 321 -26.91 -8.31 -23.64
C LEU A 321 -27.37 -8.74 -22.24
N PRO A 322 -26.46 -8.74 -21.24
CA PRO A 322 -26.85 -8.87 -19.84
C PRO A 322 -27.85 -7.79 -19.42
N GLU A 323 -28.67 -8.10 -18.41
CA GLU A 323 -29.57 -7.11 -17.81
C GLU A 323 -28.81 -6.10 -16.93
N ASP A 324 -29.16 -4.82 -17.04
CA ASP A 324 -28.69 -3.69 -16.21
C ASP A 324 -28.97 -3.81 -14.69
#